data_AF-A0A7R9XVW9-F1
#
_entry.id   AF-A0A7R9XVW9-F1
#
_cell.length_a   1.000
_cell.length_b   1.000
_cell.length_c   1.000
_cell.angle_alpha   90.00
_cell.angle_beta   90.00
_cell.angle_gamma   90.00
#
_symmetry.space_group_name_H-M   'P 1'
#
loop_
_entity.id
_entity.type
_entity.pdbx_description
1 polymer ?
#
loop_
_entity_poly.entity_id
_entity_poly.type
_entity_poly.pdbx_seq_one_letter_code
_entity_poly.pdbx_strand_id
1 'polypeptide(L)'
;FQLHPADHKPNRPDEEARVTRANGVVEPARSPLGGFVGPHRVWKKHPRTGGLAVSRAFGDTALSGAGVIAEPELFTERVTRRDKFVVLASDGVWDHVDSQEAVELAGACFESGAAAAAGA
;
A
#
# COMPACT_ATOMS: atom_id res chain seq x y z
N PHE A 1 -11.27 -9.68 -12.26
CA PHE A 1 -10.13 -8.78 -12.01
C PHE A 1 -9.47 -9.25 -10.72
N GLN A 2 -8.16 -9.51 -10.72
CA GLN A 2 -7.47 -10.03 -9.54
C GLN A 2 -6.62 -8.92 -8.94
N LEU A 3 -6.98 -8.51 -7.72
CA LEU A 3 -6.16 -7.61 -6.91
C LEU A 3 -4.90 -8.36 -6.51
N HIS A 4 -3.74 -7.78 -6.81
CA HIS A 4 -2.43 -8.30 -6.43
C HIS A 4 -1.59 -7.20 -5.81
N PRO A 5 -0.76 -7.53 -4.81
CA PRO A 5 -1.06 -8.14 -3.51
C PRO A 5 -1.73 -7.13 -2.54
N ALA A 6 -2.22 -7.62 -1.40
CA ALA A 6 -2.82 -6.76 -0.37
C ALA A 6 -1.77 -5.82 0.27
N ASP A 7 -2.17 -4.56 0.51
CA ASP A 7 -1.37 -3.55 1.18
C ASP A 7 -0.66 -4.08 2.44
N HIS A 8 0.61 -3.69 2.62
CA HIS A 8 1.37 -3.89 3.85
C HIS A 8 0.90 -2.90 4.94
N LYS A 9 -0.38 -2.99 5.32
CA LYS A 9 -0.93 -2.22 6.45
C LYS A 9 -0.37 -2.76 7.77
N PRO A 10 -0.05 -1.90 8.74
CA PRO A 10 0.51 -2.32 10.02
C PRO A 10 -0.32 -3.35 10.79
N ASN A 11 -1.65 -3.32 10.66
CA ASN A 11 -2.59 -4.25 11.30
C ASN A 11 -2.91 -5.49 10.46
N ARG A 12 -2.18 -5.74 9.36
CA ARG A 12 -2.25 -7.03 8.66
C ARG A 12 -1.62 -8.09 9.59
N PRO A 13 -2.27 -9.24 9.85
CA PRO A 13 -1.89 -10.13 10.96
C PRO A 13 -0.41 -10.57 10.98
N ASP A 14 0.17 -10.86 9.81
CA ASP A 14 1.57 -11.26 9.68
C ASP A 14 2.54 -10.08 9.89
N GLU A 15 2.15 -8.90 9.42
CA GLU A 15 2.90 -7.65 9.60
C GLU A 15 2.89 -7.23 11.08
N GLU A 16 1.73 -7.27 11.73
CA GLU A 16 1.55 -6.95 13.15
C GLU A 16 2.32 -7.93 14.05
N ALA A 17 2.28 -9.22 13.73
CA ALA A 17 3.06 -10.23 14.44
C ALA A 17 4.57 -9.94 14.34
N ARG A 18 5.06 -9.54 13.16
CA ARG A 18 6.47 -9.15 12.98
C ARG A 18 6.82 -7.90 13.78
N VAL A 19 6.00 -6.85 13.72
CA VAL A 19 6.22 -5.59 14.45
C VAL A 19 6.24 -5.85 15.96
N THR A 20 5.27 -6.62 16.47
CA THR A 20 5.19 -7.00 17.88
C THR A 20 6.41 -7.80 18.33
N ARG A 21 6.84 -8.78 17.53
CA ARG A 21 8.05 -9.58 17.81
C ARG A 21 9.32 -8.73 17.84
N ALA A 22 9.36 -7.64 17.07
CA ALA A 22 10.44 -6.66 17.07
C ALA A 22 10.29 -5.60 18.18
N ASN A 23 9.39 -5.79 19.16
CA ASN A 23 9.11 -4.83 20.23
C ASN A 23 8.63 -3.45 19.73
N GLY A 24 8.06 -3.41 18.51
CA GLY A 24 7.29 -2.29 17.99
C GLY A 24 5.85 -2.30 18.50
N VAL A 25 5.09 -1.27 18.11
CA VAL A 25 3.67 -1.12 18.45
C VAL A 25 2.86 -0.81 17.18
N VAL A 26 1.73 -1.49 17.02
CA VAL A 26 0.75 -1.22 15.97
C VAL A 26 -0.49 -0.60 16.59
N GLU A 27 -0.65 0.72 16.43
CA GLU A 27 -1.81 1.47 16.94
C GLU A 27 -2.02 2.72 16.09
N PRO A 28 -3.23 3.31 16.05
CA PRO A 28 -3.40 4.64 15.50
C PRO A 28 -2.63 5.72 16.27
N ALA A 29 -2.57 6.92 15.69
CA ALA A 29 -2.00 8.06 16.40
C ALA A 29 -2.88 8.43 17.60
N ARG A 30 -2.27 8.90 18.69
CA ARG A 30 -3.01 9.38 19.87
C ARG A 30 -3.33 10.86 19.71
N SER A 31 -4.58 11.23 19.94
CA SER A 31 -5.00 12.63 19.95
C SER A 31 -4.57 13.32 21.24
N PRO A 32 -4.15 14.60 21.21
CA PRO A 32 -3.91 15.40 22.41
C PRO A 32 -5.13 15.51 23.34
N LEU A 33 -6.34 15.39 22.78
CA LEU A 33 -7.60 15.42 23.53
C LEU A 33 -8.01 14.04 24.07
N GLY A 34 -7.15 13.02 23.92
CA GLY A 34 -7.46 11.63 24.22
C GLY A 34 -8.06 10.88 23.03
N GLY A 35 -7.91 9.55 23.04
CA GLY A 35 -8.39 8.67 21.96
C GLY A 35 -7.40 8.48 20.81
N PHE A 36 -7.86 7.74 19.80
CA PHE A 36 -7.10 7.33 18.62
C PHE A 36 -7.61 8.02 17.36
N VAL A 37 -6.71 8.44 16.47
CA VAL A 37 -7.01 9.13 15.22
C VAL A 37 -6.26 8.50 14.06
N GLY A 38 -6.98 8.32 12.95
CA GLY A 38 -6.43 7.84 11.70
C GLY A 38 -6.16 6.33 11.67
N PRO A 39 -5.42 5.85 10.65
CA PRO A 39 -5.15 4.43 10.47
C PRO A 39 -4.11 3.92 11.48
N HIS A 40 -3.99 2.60 11.57
CA HIS A 40 -2.91 1.94 12.30
C HIS A 40 -1.55 2.34 11.76
N ARG A 41 -0.59 2.52 12.67
CA ARG A 41 0.77 2.94 12.38
C ARG A 41 1.77 2.11 13.17
N VAL A 42 2.98 1.96 12.65
CA VAL A 42 4.12 1.36 13.35
C VAL A 42 4.85 2.42 14.16
N TRP A 43 5.02 2.13 15.46
CA TRP A 43 5.73 2.98 16.42
C TRP A 43 6.86 2.21 17.10
N LYS A 44 7.93 2.91 17.48
CA LYS A 44 8.80 2.43 18.55
C LYS A 44 8.04 2.46 19.87
N LYS A 45 8.34 1.52 20.76
CA LYS A 45 7.71 1.47 22.08
C LYS A 45 8.35 2.43 23.09
N HIS A 46 9.69 2.50 23.13
CA HIS A 46 10.43 3.27 24.15
C HIS A 46 11.69 3.95 23.58
N PRO A 47 11.75 5.30 23.51
CA PRO A 47 10.61 6.22 23.64
C PRO A 47 9.60 5.99 22.49
N ARG A 48 8.34 6.37 22.70
CA ARG A 48 7.31 6.25 21.65
C ARG A 48 7.54 7.30 20.57
N THR A 49 8.11 6.87 19.45
CA THR A 49 8.45 7.73 18.30
C THR A 49 8.16 7.03 16.98
N GLY A 50 8.11 7.80 15.88
CA GLY A 50 7.76 7.31 14.55
C GLY A 50 6.28 7.52 14.23
N GLY A 51 5.61 6.48 13.74
CA GLY A 51 4.22 6.54 13.31
C GLY A 51 4.03 6.31 11.81
N LEU A 52 4.69 5.31 11.25
CA LEU A 52 4.62 4.98 9.81
C LEU A 52 3.32 4.24 9.50
N ALA A 53 2.56 4.69 8.49
CA ALA A 53 1.26 4.12 8.12
C ALA A 53 1.35 2.81 7.31
N VAL A 54 2.56 2.35 7.02
CA VAL A 54 2.88 1.08 6.36
C VAL A 54 3.88 0.30 7.20
N SER A 55 3.89 -1.03 7.08
CA SER A 55 4.82 -1.92 7.79
C SER A 55 6.06 -2.29 6.98
N ARG A 56 6.11 -1.90 5.70
CA ARG A 56 7.25 -2.07 4.81
C ARG A 56 7.54 -0.78 4.06
N ALA A 57 8.80 -0.36 4.05
CA ALA A 57 9.24 0.85 3.39
C ALA A 57 10.76 0.86 3.17
N PHE A 58 11.19 1.59 2.14
CA PHE A 58 12.58 1.96 1.98
C PHE A 58 12.89 3.22 2.82
N GLY A 59 14.10 3.32 3.36
CA GLY A 59 14.59 4.56 3.98
C GLY A 59 14.19 4.82 5.44
N ASP A 60 13.12 4.20 5.96
CA ASP A 60 12.67 4.32 7.37
C ASP A 60 13.55 3.52 8.36
N THR A 61 14.87 3.64 8.23
CA THR A 61 15.87 2.91 9.02
C THR A 61 15.71 3.13 10.53
N ALA A 62 15.18 4.30 10.94
CA ALA A 62 14.84 4.56 12.32
C ALA A 62 13.86 3.51 12.86
N LEU A 63 12.90 3.03 12.07
CA LEU A 63 11.89 2.05 12.47
C LEU A 63 12.26 0.59 12.17
N SER A 64 13.45 0.32 11.63
CA SER A 64 13.93 -1.05 11.39
C SER A 64 13.90 -1.92 12.66
N GLY A 65 14.35 -1.36 13.78
CA GLY A 65 14.29 -2.01 15.11
C GLY A 65 12.88 -2.16 15.68
N ALA A 66 11.84 -1.64 15.02
CA ALA A 66 10.43 -1.82 15.37
C ALA A 66 9.70 -2.75 14.37
N GLY A 67 10.44 -3.44 13.49
CA GLY A 67 9.87 -4.43 12.57
C GLY A 67 9.46 -3.91 11.19
N VAL A 68 9.78 -2.65 10.87
CA VAL A 68 9.67 -2.13 9.49
C VAL A 68 10.81 -2.71 8.65
N ILE A 69 10.47 -3.29 7.50
CA ILE A 69 11.41 -3.95 6.60
C ILE A 69 11.27 -3.41 5.17
N ALA A 70 12.33 -3.56 4.37
CA ALA A 70 12.31 -3.20 2.96
C ALA A 70 12.01 -4.40 2.03
N GLU A 71 11.91 -5.61 2.57
CA GLU A 71 11.71 -6.84 1.79
C GLU A 71 10.32 -6.84 1.13
N PRO A 72 10.22 -6.88 -0.21
CA PRO A 72 8.94 -6.85 -0.90
C PRO A 72 8.20 -8.19 -0.80
N GLU A 73 6.91 -8.19 -1.15
CA GLU A 73 6.22 -9.42 -1.52
C GLU A 73 6.31 -9.61 -3.03
N LEU A 74 6.88 -10.74 -3.43
CA LEU A 74 7.05 -11.07 -4.84
C LEU A 74 5.82 -11.81 -5.33
N PHE A 75 5.29 -11.32 -6.44
CA PHE A 75 4.15 -11.90 -7.11
C PHE A 75 4.45 -11.98 -8.61
N THR A 76 4.09 -13.09 -9.26
CA THR A 76 4.40 -13.35 -10.67
C THR A 76 3.17 -13.87 -11.35
N GLU A 77 2.78 -13.21 -12.44
CA GLU A 77 1.68 -13.64 -13.30
C GLU A 77 2.10 -13.76 -14.74
N ARG A 78 1.44 -14.68 -15.44
CA ARG A 78 1.67 -14.87 -16.87
C ARG A 78 0.77 -13.92 -17.65
N VAL A 79 1.38 -12.94 -18.30
CA VAL A 79 0.69 -12.05 -19.24
C VAL A 79 0.19 -12.84 -20.45
N THR A 80 -1.07 -12.64 -20.80
CA THR A 80 -1.76 -13.23 -21.94
C THR A 80 -2.26 -12.15 -22.90
N ARG A 81 -2.78 -12.53 -24.08
CA ARG A 81 -3.39 -11.58 -25.02
C ARG A 81 -4.68 -10.91 -24.49
N ARG A 82 -5.25 -11.43 -23.39
CA ARG A 82 -6.44 -10.86 -22.74
C ARG A 82 -6.10 -9.65 -21.88
N ASP A 83 -4.86 -9.56 -21.41
CA ASP A 83 -4.39 -8.48 -20.56
C ASP A 83 -3.99 -7.29 -21.44
N LYS A 84 -4.60 -6.12 -21.20
CA LYS A 84 -4.43 -4.93 -22.05
C LYS A 84 -3.45 -3.92 -21.47
N PHE A 85 -3.51 -3.72 -20.17
CA PHE A 85 -2.65 -2.80 -19.43
C PHE A 85 -2.61 -3.19 -17.95
N VAL A 86 -1.68 -2.58 -17.21
CA VAL A 86 -1.59 -2.64 -15.74
C VAL A 86 -1.65 -1.21 -15.23
N VAL A 87 -2.43 -0.98 -14.16
CA VAL A 87 -2.49 0.31 -13.47
C VAL A 87 -1.63 0.24 -12.21
N LEU A 88 -0.63 1.11 -12.12
CA LEU A 88 0.21 1.29 -10.94
C LEU A 88 0.03 2.73 -10.46
N ALA A 89 -0.38 2.90 -9.22
CA ALA A 89 -0.57 4.20 -8.60
C ALA A 89 -0.30 4.13 -7.10
N SER A 90 -0.09 5.28 -6.46
CA SER A 90 -0.02 5.41 -5.01
C SER A 90 -1.42 5.47 -4.38
N ASP A 91 -1.45 5.40 -3.04
CA ASP A 91 -2.65 5.59 -2.21
C ASP A 91 -3.44 6.88 -2.54
N GLY A 92 -2.77 7.95 -2.97
CA GLY A 92 -3.44 9.16 -3.44
C GLY A 92 -4.54 8.93 -4.51
N VAL A 93 -4.42 7.86 -5.32
CA VAL A 93 -5.49 7.40 -6.22
C VAL A 93 -6.38 6.37 -5.52
N TRP A 94 -5.78 5.31 -4.97
CA TRP A 94 -6.52 4.14 -4.45
C TRP A 94 -7.37 4.41 -3.20
N ASP A 95 -7.11 5.50 -2.48
CA ASP A 95 -7.95 5.96 -1.37
C ASP A 95 -9.30 6.53 -1.85
N HIS A 96 -9.43 6.88 -3.14
CA HIS A 96 -10.59 7.57 -3.71
C HIS A 96 -11.23 6.83 -4.90
N VAL A 97 -10.48 5.95 -5.56
CA VAL A 97 -10.88 5.28 -6.80
C VAL A 97 -10.72 3.77 -6.61
N ASP A 98 -11.79 3.01 -6.83
CA ASP A 98 -11.69 1.56 -6.79
C ASP A 98 -11.03 1.00 -8.06
N SER A 99 -10.58 -0.25 -7.99
CA SER A 99 -9.82 -0.82 -9.10
C SER A 99 -10.63 -1.01 -10.38
N GLN A 100 -11.94 -1.21 -10.28
CA GLN A 100 -12.79 -1.36 -11.45
C GLN A 100 -12.99 0.00 -12.14
N GLU A 101 -13.25 1.04 -11.36
CA GLU A 101 -13.33 2.42 -11.85
C GLU A 101 -12.00 2.85 -12.52
N ALA A 102 -10.86 2.57 -11.89
CA ALA A 102 -9.55 2.90 -12.47
C ALA A 102 -9.31 2.19 -13.82
N VAL A 103 -9.72 0.92 -13.94
CA VAL A 103 -9.62 0.16 -15.19
C VAL A 103 -10.55 0.71 -16.26
N GLU A 104 -11.77 1.09 -15.92
CA GLU A 104 -12.72 1.66 -16.86
C GLU A 104 -12.23 3.01 -17.40
N LEU A 105 -11.74 3.89 -16.52
CA LEU A 105 -11.18 5.18 -16.90
C LEU A 105 -9.92 5.02 -17.77
N ALA A 106 -8.99 4.15 -17.37
CA ALA A 106 -7.78 3.89 -18.16
C ALA A 106 -8.11 3.23 -19.51
N GLY A 107 -9.08 2.31 -19.53
CA GLY A 107 -9.54 1.59 -20.72
C GLY A 107 -10.17 2.53 -21.75
N ALA A 108 -11.04 3.45 -21.31
CA ALA A 108 -11.67 4.43 -22.20
C ALA A 108 -10.63 5.33 -22.90
N CYS A 109 -9.61 5.77 -22.15
CA CYS A 109 -8.49 6.54 -22.69
C CYS A 109 -7.63 5.72 -23.67
N PHE A 110 -7.36 4.45 -23.32
CA PHE A 110 -6.57 3.54 -24.14
C PHE A 110 -7.25 3.28 -25.50
N GLU A 111 -8.55 3.00 -25.51
CA GLU A 111 -9.32 2.76 -26.72
C GLU A 111 -9.43 4.02 -27.59
N SER A 112 -9.65 5.18 -26.97
CA SER A 112 -9.71 6.47 -27.68
C SER A 112 -8.38 6.84 -28.34
N GLY A 113 -7.26 6.60 -27.66
CA GLY A 113 -5.92 6.83 -28.20
C GLY A 113 -5.55 5.84 -29.32
N ALA A 114 -5.96 4.58 -29.19
CA ALA A 114 -5.77 3.57 -30.23
C ALA A 114 -6.57 3.88 -31.50
N ALA A 115 -7.81 4.35 -31.35
CA ALA A 115 -8.65 4.79 -32.48
C ALA A 115 -8.05 6.01 -33.20
N ALA A 116 -7.49 6.98 -32.47
CA ALA A 116 -6.82 8.13 -33.05
C ALA A 116 -5.53 7.77 -33.81
N ALA A 117 -4.76 6.78 -33.32
CA ALA A 117 -3.52 6.34 -33.95
C ALA A 117 -3.74 5.45 -35.20
N ALA A 118 -4.88 4.75 -35.30
CA ALA A 118 -5.21 3.88 -36.45
C ALA A 118 -5.84 4.64 -37.64
N GLY A 119 -6.17 5.92 -37.47
CA GLY A 119 -6.72 6.79 -38.51
C GLY A 119 -5.69 7.68 -39.23
N ALA A 120 -4.40 7.52 -38.93
CA ALA A 120 -3.27 8.21 -39.57
C ALA A 120 -2.44 7.24 -40.40
#